data_AF-A0A847GLC2-F1
#
_entry.id   AF-A0A847GLC2-F1
#
_cell.length_a   1.000
_cell.length_b   1.000
_cell.length_c   1.000
_cell.angle_alpha   90.00
_cell.angle_beta   90.00
_cell.angle_gamma   90.00
#
_symmetry.space_group_name_H-M   'P 1'
#
loop_
_entity.id
_entity.type
_entity.pdbx_description
1 polymer ?
#
loop_
_entity_poly.entity_id
_entity_poly.type
_entity_poly.pdbx_seq_one_letter_code
_entity_poly.pdbx_strand_id
1 'polypeptide(L)'
;MLNRRTKDGSVSAAEEWQQWVAWLAAGLHGRNRWRLSVIIMGIVFASGRRTVTTWLRAVGVTDDFSDYYYFLQPLGRKAKELAQRLLGLLLVRLSDGDRVLFAVDHSPTKRYGPKVEGAGIHHNPTPGPAGQKFVYGHIWVSTA
;
A
#
# COMPACT_ATOMS: atom_id res chain seq x y z
N MET A 1 -13.22 3.66 -17.52
CA MET A 1 -13.16 5.12 -17.71
C MET A 1 -13.66 5.73 -16.40
N LEU A 2 -12.76 6.25 -15.56
CA LEU A 2 -13.13 6.81 -14.25
C LEU A 2 -13.79 8.17 -14.48
N ASN A 3 -14.99 8.35 -13.94
CA ASN A 3 -15.83 9.50 -14.24
C ASN A 3 -15.19 10.80 -13.70
N ARG A 4 -14.88 11.75 -14.59
CA ARG A 4 -14.59 13.13 -14.17
C ARG A 4 -15.91 13.73 -13.71
N ARG A 5 -15.93 14.32 -12.50
CA ARG A 5 -17.13 14.94 -11.90
C ARG A 5 -17.91 15.74 -12.95
N THR A 6 -19.04 15.20 -13.40
CA THR A 6 -20.09 15.94 -14.10
C THR A 6 -20.96 16.64 -13.05
N LYS A 7 -21.23 17.93 -13.24
CA LYS A 7 -21.92 18.78 -12.26
C LYS A 7 -23.39 18.41 -11.97
N ASP A 8 -23.99 17.45 -12.69
CA ASP A 8 -25.44 17.19 -12.67
C ASP A 8 -25.87 15.77 -12.23
N GLY A 9 -25.06 15.07 -11.43
CA GLY A 9 -25.49 13.80 -10.82
C GLY A 9 -24.55 13.40 -9.70
N SER A 10 -24.95 13.62 -8.44
CA SER A 10 -24.11 13.31 -7.29
C SER A 10 -23.98 11.79 -7.15
N VAL A 11 -22.89 11.23 -7.68
CA VAL A 11 -22.46 9.86 -7.36
C VAL A 11 -22.21 9.81 -5.86
N SER A 12 -22.82 8.85 -5.17
CA SER A 12 -22.61 8.67 -3.74
C SER A 12 -21.16 8.27 -3.44
N ALA A 13 -20.66 8.62 -2.26
CA ALA A 13 -19.31 8.21 -1.84
C ALA A 13 -19.12 6.68 -1.90
N ALA A 14 -20.18 5.92 -1.64
CA ALA A 14 -20.16 4.46 -1.75
C ALA A 14 -19.97 3.99 -3.19
N GLU A 15 -20.63 4.62 -4.16
CA GLU A 15 -20.46 4.30 -5.58
C GLU A 15 -19.09 4.71 -6.11
N GLU A 16 -18.58 5.88 -5.70
CA GLU A 16 -17.21 6.29 -6.03
C GLU A 16 -16.19 5.28 -5.49
N TRP A 17 -16.35 4.86 -4.23
CA TRP A 17 -15.54 3.82 -3.61
C TRP A 17 -15.56 2.51 -4.40
N GLN A 18 -16.75 2.01 -4.75
CA GLN A 18 -16.88 0.77 -5.51
C GLN A 18 -16.21 0.87 -6.88
N GLN A 19 -16.32 2.01 -7.57
CA GLN A 19 -15.65 2.25 -8.85
C GLN A 19 -14.13 2.22 -8.72
N TRP A 20 -13.58 2.86 -7.68
CA TRP A 20 -12.14 2.89 -7.45
C TRP A 20 -11.60 1.52 -7.09
N VAL A 21 -12.28 0.79 -6.21
CA VAL A 21 -11.87 -0.58 -5.88
C VAL A 21 -12.00 -1.49 -7.10
N ALA A 22 -13.06 -1.36 -7.91
CA ALA A 22 -13.21 -2.15 -9.13
C ALA A 22 -12.08 -1.88 -10.13
N TRP A 23 -11.64 -0.62 -10.28
CA TRP A 23 -10.48 -0.23 -11.09
C TRP A 23 -9.19 -0.88 -10.60
N LEU A 24 -8.90 -0.76 -9.30
CA LEU A 24 -7.73 -1.37 -8.67
C LEU A 24 -7.75 -2.89 -8.82
N ALA A 25 -8.91 -3.51 -8.60
CA ALA A 25 -9.12 -4.95 -8.61
C ALA A 25 -9.10 -5.60 -10.00
N ALA A 26 -9.12 -4.84 -11.11
CA ALA A 26 -9.30 -5.44 -12.44
C ALA A 26 -8.16 -6.38 -12.90
N GLY A 27 -7.02 -6.42 -12.21
CA GLY A 27 -5.89 -7.32 -12.48
C GLY A 27 -5.81 -8.50 -11.51
N LEU A 28 -6.73 -8.55 -10.54
CA LEU A 28 -6.82 -9.62 -9.55
C LEU A 28 -7.74 -10.74 -10.05
N HIS A 29 -7.55 -11.94 -9.50
CA HIS A 29 -8.34 -13.11 -9.86
C HIS A 29 -9.83 -12.88 -9.52
N GLY A 30 -10.73 -13.10 -10.48
CA GLY A 30 -12.17 -12.81 -10.35
C GLY A 30 -12.83 -13.37 -9.09
N ARG A 31 -12.53 -14.62 -8.74
CA ARG A 31 -13.05 -15.28 -7.51
C ARG A 31 -12.73 -14.56 -6.20
N ASN A 32 -11.59 -13.88 -6.11
CA ASN A 32 -11.09 -13.32 -4.84
C ASN A 32 -10.97 -11.79 -4.85
N ARG A 33 -11.13 -11.14 -6.02
CA ARG A 33 -10.89 -9.70 -6.18
C ARG A 33 -11.78 -8.82 -5.31
N TRP A 34 -12.97 -9.30 -4.94
CA TRP A 34 -13.92 -8.59 -4.08
C TRP A 34 -13.35 -8.35 -2.66
N ARG A 35 -12.47 -9.24 -2.18
CA ARG A 35 -11.79 -9.11 -0.87
C ARG A 35 -10.88 -7.87 -0.81
N LEU A 36 -10.49 -7.30 -1.94
CA LEU A 36 -9.67 -6.09 -1.98
C LEU A 36 -10.35 -4.91 -1.26
N SER A 37 -11.66 -4.72 -1.45
CA SER A 37 -12.41 -3.65 -0.78
C SER A 37 -12.29 -3.78 0.74
N VAL A 38 -12.51 -5.00 1.24
CA VAL A 38 -12.50 -5.32 2.67
C VAL A 38 -11.11 -5.06 3.27
N ILE A 39 -10.05 -5.48 2.57
CA ILE A 39 -8.67 -5.26 3.01
C ILE A 39 -8.31 -3.77 3.04
N ILE A 40 -8.62 -3.00 2.00
CA ILE A 40 -8.28 -1.56 1.97
C ILE A 40 -9.06 -0.83 3.06
N MET A 41 -10.34 -1.12 3.24
CA MET A 41 -11.16 -0.55 4.30
C MET A 41 -10.55 -0.88 5.68
N GLY A 42 -10.16 -2.13 5.90
CA GLY A 42 -9.48 -2.56 7.12
C GLY A 42 -8.15 -1.84 7.37
N ILE A 43 -7.35 -1.61 6.33
CA ILE A 43 -6.08 -0.86 6.43
C ILE A 43 -6.32 0.59 6.86
N VAL A 44 -7.36 1.23 6.33
CA VAL A 44 -7.69 2.64 6.59
C VAL A 44 -8.26 2.83 7.99
N PHE A 45 -9.14 1.92 8.44
CA PHE A 45 -9.89 2.09 9.70
C PHE A 45 -9.29 1.36 10.90
N ALA A 46 -8.34 0.44 10.71
CA ALA A 46 -7.68 -0.23 11.81
C ALA A 46 -6.83 0.72 12.65
N SER A 47 -6.91 0.56 13.96
CA SER A 47 -6.10 1.28 14.95
C SER A 47 -5.12 0.34 15.66
N GLY A 48 -4.03 0.89 16.19
CA GLY A 48 -3.03 0.12 16.94
C GLY A 48 -2.06 -0.67 16.04
N ARG A 49 -1.88 -1.97 16.34
CA ARG A 49 -0.90 -2.80 15.61
C ARG A 49 -1.35 -3.02 14.17
N ARG A 50 -0.47 -2.72 13.21
CA ARG A 50 -0.68 -2.92 11.77
C ARG A 50 -0.55 -4.39 11.36
N THR A 51 -1.46 -5.24 11.83
CA THR A 51 -1.55 -6.66 11.44
C THR A 51 -2.79 -6.90 10.58
N VAL A 52 -2.73 -7.93 9.73
CA VAL A 52 -3.87 -8.37 8.91
C VAL A 52 -5.09 -8.66 9.77
N THR A 53 -4.90 -9.28 10.94
CA THR A 53 -5.98 -9.55 11.90
C THR A 53 -6.64 -8.27 12.42
N THR A 54 -5.87 -7.21 12.71
CA THR A 54 -6.44 -5.91 13.11
C THR A 54 -7.24 -5.28 11.97
N TRP A 55 -6.73 -5.35 10.73
CA TRP A 55 -7.45 -4.86 9.55
C TRP A 55 -8.80 -5.55 9.38
N LEU A 56 -8.81 -6.88 9.49
CA LEU A 56 -10.03 -7.68 9.32
C LEU A 56 -11.04 -7.42 10.44
N ARG A 57 -10.59 -7.31 11.69
CA ARG A 57 -11.47 -6.95 12.81
C ARG A 57 -12.08 -5.56 12.67
N ALA A 58 -11.34 -4.58 12.13
CA ALA A 58 -11.85 -3.22 11.93
C ALA A 58 -13.04 -3.14 10.96
N VAL A 59 -13.21 -4.16 10.12
CA VAL A 59 -14.32 -4.28 9.16
C VAL A 59 -15.30 -5.40 9.53
N GLY A 60 -15.25 -5.89 10.77
CA GLY A 60 -16.19 -6.87 11.30
C GLY A 60 -15.92 -8.33 10.93
N VAL A 61 -14.78 -8.64 10.30
CA VAL A 61 -14.39 -10.03 10.01
C VAL A 61 -13.80 -10.67 11.26
N THR A 62 -14.50 -11.67 11.81
CA THR A 62 -14.13 -12.36 13.05
C THR A 62 -13.81 -13.84 12.86
N ASP A 63 -14.18 -14.41 11.72
CA ASP A 63 -13.99 -15.79 11.29
C ASP A 63 -13.27 -15.86 9.93
N ASP A 64 -12.90 -17.07 9.49
CA ASP A 64 -12.32 -17.36 8.18
C ASP A 64 -11.12 -16.49 7.76
N PHE A 65 -10.28 -16.07 8.73
CA PHE A 65 -9.08 -15.27 8.48
C PHE A 65 -8.16 -15.89 7.41
N SER A 66 -8.08 -17.23 7.39
CA SER A 66 -7.24 -18.01 6.46
C SER A 66 -7.48 -17.65 4.99
N ASP A 67 -8.73 -17.43 4.59
CA ASP A 67 -9.08 -17.07 3.22
C ASP A 67 -8.47 -15.73 2.80
N TYR A 68 -8.41 -14.78 3.73
CA TYR A 68 -7.79 -13.48 3.48
C TYR A 68 -6.27 -13.62 3.35
N TYR A 69 -5.63 -14.50 4.11
CA TYR A 69 -4.21 -14.80 3.91
C TYR A 69 -3.94 -15.46 2.54
N TYR A 70 -4.81 -16.39 2.10
CA TYR A 70 -4.75 -16.97 0.76
C TYR A 70 -4.94 -15.93 -0.35
N PHE A 71 -5.72 -14.88 -0.11
CA PHE A 71 -5.85 -13.75 -1.02
C PHE A 71 -4.65 -12.79 -0.99
N LEU A 72 -4.11 -12.49 0.20
CA LEU A 72 -3.00 -11.57 0.37
C LEU A 72 -1.70 -12.05 -0.28
N GLN A 73 -1.45 -13.36 -0.31
CA GLN A 73 -0.25 -13.91 -0.94
C GLN A 73 -0.16 -13.61 -2.45
N PRO A 74 -1.14 -13.95 -3.30
CA PRO A 74 -1.14 -13.55 -4.71
C PRO A 74 -1.32 -12.04 -4.90
N LEU A 75 -2.01 -11.33 -3.99
CA LEU A 75 -2.08 -9.87 -4.03
C LEU A 75 -0.69 -9.25 -3.88
N GLY A 76 0.11 -9.73 -2.94
CA GLY A 76 1.49 -9.27 -2.71
C GLY A 76 2.38 -9.48 -3.93
N ARG A 77 2.19 -10.58 -4.68
CA ARG A 77 2.88 -10.81 -5.96
C ARG A 77 2.47 -9.83 -7.06
N LYS A 78 1.31 -9.20 -6.95
CA LYS A 78 0.78 -8.20 -7.88
C LYS A 78 0.83 -6.76 -7.34
N ALA A 79 1.62 -6.53 -6.29
CA ALA A 79 1.66 -5.24 -5.60
C ALA A 79 2.13 -4.10 -6.52
N LYS A 80 3.06 -4.38 -7.45
CA LYS A 80 3.58 -3.40 -8.41
C LYS A 80 2.50 -2.94 -9.38
N GLU A 81 1.75 -3.88 -9.95
CA GLU A 81 0.66 -3.62 -10.89
C GLU A 81 -0.48 -2.85 -10.20
N LEU A 82 -0.78 -3.20 -8.95
CA LEU A 82 -1.74 -2.47 -8.13
C LEU A 82 -1.28 -1.04 -7.87
N ALA A 83 -0.01 -0.85 -7.51
CA ALA A 83 0.58 0.47 -7.27
C ALA A 83 0.57 1.35 -8.53
N GLN A 84 0.88 0.78 -9.71
CA GLN A 84 0.79 1.50 -10.99
C GLN A 84 -0.63 1.97 -11.30
N ARG A 85 -1.64 1.13 -11.03
CA ARG A 85 -3.04 1.51 -11.23
C ARG A 85 -3.51 2.56 -10.24
N LEU A 86 -3.07 2.48 -8.99
CA LEU A 86 -3.31 3.50 -7.98
C LEU A 86 -2.67 4.83 -8.40
N LEU A 87 -1.43 4.80 -8.88
CA LEU A 87 -0.77 6.00 -9.40
C LEU A 87 -1.56 6.61 -10.56
N GLY A 88 -2.01 5.80 -11.53
CA GLY A 88 -2.86 6.29 -12.62
C GLY A 88 -4.16 6.91 -12.13
N LEU A 89 -4.80 6.32 -11.11
CA LEU A 89 -6.00 6.88 -10.48
C LEU A 89 -5.70 8.23 -9.80
N LEU A 90 -4.59 8.34 -9.06
CA LEU A 90 -4.17 9.57 -8.39
C LEU A 90 -3.86 10.68 -9.40
N LEU A 91 -3.16 10.36 -10.49
CA LEU A 91 -2.89 11.31 -11.56
C LEU A 91 -4.21 11.85 -12.13
N VAL A 92 -5.13 10.99 -12.55
CA VAL A 92 -6.43 11.42 -13.10
C VAL A 92 -7.23 12.28 -12.13
N ARG A 93 -7.10 12.05 -10.82
CA ARG A 93 -7.95 12.67 -9.81
C ARG A 93 -7.38 13.91 -9.14
N LEU A 94 -6.05 14.00 -9.04
CA LEU A 94 -5.34 15.06 -8.35
C LEU A 94 -4.61 16.02 -9.31
N SER A 95 -4.37 15.62 -10.57
CA SER A 95 -3.79 16.54 -11.55
C SER A 95 -4.88 17.35 -12.24
N ASP A 96 -4.97 18.63 -11.89
CA ASP A 96 -5.86 19.60 -12.54
C ASP A 96 -5.14 20.47 -13.59
N GLY A 97 -3.85 20.21 -13.86
CA GLY A 97 -3.04 20.98 -14.81
C GLY A 97 -2.04 20.13 -15.62
N ASP A 98 -1.25 20.79 -16.47
CA ASP A 98 -0.39 20.13 -17.47
C ASP A 98 0.87 19.47 -16.90
N ARG A 99 1.19 19.75 -15.63
CA ARG A 99 2.42 19.30 -14.97
C ARG A 99 2.12 18.69 -13.61
N VAL A 100 2.85 17.62 -13.28
CA VAL A 100 2.79 16.95 -11.98
C VAL A 100 4.19 16.97 -11.38
N LEU A 101 4.31 17.47 -10.15
CA LEU A 101 5.55 17.42 -9.37
C LEU A 101 5.62 16.09 -8.62
N PHE A 102 6.67 15.30 -8.88
CA PHE A 102 6.96 14.07 -8.14
C PHE A 102 8.08 14.32 -7.13
N ALA A 103 7.76 14.22 -5.84
CA ALA A 103 8.75 14.10 -4.77
C ALA A 103 9.04 12.62 -4.52
N VAL A 104 10.32 12.25 -4.53
CA VAL A 104 10.78 10.88 -4.24
C VAL A 104 11.62 10.91 -2.98
N ASP A 105 11.16 10.19 -1.97
CA ASP A 105 11.90 9.95 -0.74
C ASP A 105 11.99 8.44 -0.49
N HIS A 106 13.07 7.98 0.14
CA HIS A 106 13.20 6.59 0.58
C HIS A 106 13.04 6.50 2.09
N SER A 107 11.94 5.93 2.54
CA SER A 107 11.73 5.58 3.94
C SER A 107 12.09 4.10 4.18
N PRO A 108 13.06 3.78 5.07
CA PRO A 108 13.39 2.40 5.37
C PRO A 108 12.22 1.72 6.10
N THR A 109 11.68 0.62 5.55
CA THR A 109 10.71 -0.20 6.27
C THR A 109 11.42 -1.11 7.28
N LYS A 110 11.10 -0.95 8.57
CA LYS A 110 11.52 -1.89 9.62
C LYS A 110 10.91 -3.26 9.35
N ARG A 111 11.74 -4.25 9.04
CA ARG A 111 11.34 -5.64 8.81
C ARG A 111 12.13 -6.55 9.76
N TYR A 112 11.45 -7.52 10.34
CA TYR A 112 12.01 -8.47 11.29
C TYR A 112 11.52 -9.89 10.97
N GLY A 113 12.31 -10.90 11.31
CA GLY A 113 11.91 -12.30 11.24
C GLY A 113 12.93 -13.19 10.54
N PRO A 114 12.84 -14.52 10.72
CA PRO A 114 13.83 -15.49 10.24
C PRO A 114 13.92 -15.60 8.71
N LYS A 115 12.97 -14.99 7.98
CA LYS A 115 12.92 -14.96 6.51
C LYS A 115 13.18 -13.57 5.93
N VAL A 116 13.56 -12.60 6.76
CA VAL A 116 13.95 -11.26 6.31
C VAL A 116 15.47 -11.22 6.22
N GLU A 117 15.98 -11.52 5.03
CA GLU A 117 17.42 -11.40 4.74
C GLU A 117 17.87 -9.94 4.89
N GLY A 118 18.96 -9.71 5.62
CA GLY A 118 19.45 -8.36 5.91
C GLY A 118 18.56 -7.54 6.86
N ALA A 119 17.69 -8.17 7.66
CA ALA A 119 16.93 -7.46 8.68
C ALA A 119 17.86 -6.67 9.62
N GLY A 120 17.65 -5.35 9.69
CA GLY A 120 18.48 -4.47 10.51
C GLY A 120 19.83 -4.10 9.90
N ILE A 121 20.16 -4.55 8.68
CA ILE A 121 21.35 -4.13 7.94
C ILE A 121 20.99 -2.94 7.04
N HIS A 122 21.75 -1.86 7.18
CA HIS A 122 21.56 -0.62 6.43
C HIS A 122 22.86 -0.22 5.72
N HIS A 123 22.76 0.47 4.59
CA HIS A 123 23.95 1.06 3.96
C HIS A 123 24.54 2.09 4.92
N ASN A 124 25.86 2.05 5.13
CA ASN A 124 26.51 2.99 6.02
C ASN A 124 26.48 4.39 5.39
N PRO A 125 25.79 5.38 5.98
CA PRO A 125 25.74 6.72 5.40
C PRO A 125 27.05 7.50 5.59
N THR A 126 27.91 7.06 6.53
CA THR A 126 29.22 7.65 6.83
C THR A 126 30.28 6.56 6.96
N PRO A 127 30.80 6.02 5.84
CA PRO A 127 31.88 5.06 5.87
C PRO A 127 33.13 5.71 6.48
N GLY A 128 33.49 5.30 7.70
CA GLY A 128 34.75 5.70 8.32
C GLY A 128 35.96 5.02 7.64
N PRO A 129 37.18 5.23 8.15
CA PRO A 129 38.41 4.66 7.59
C PRO A 129 38.41 3.13 7.43
N ALA A 130 37.60 2.43 8.22
CA ALA A 130 37.41 0.98 8.12
C ALA A 130 36.56 0.54 6.90
N GLY A 131 35.97 1.46 6.14
CA GLY A 131 35.37 1.20 4.82
C GLY A 131 34.13 0.29 4.79
N GLN A 132 33.51 0.01 5.93
CA GLN A 132 32.35 -0.88 6.03
C GLN A 132 31.15 -0.31 5.25
N LYS A 133 30.75 -1.00 4.17
CA LYS A 133 29.64 -0.61 3.28
C LYS A 133 28.26 -0.69 3.96
N PHE A 134 28.14 -1.54 4.98
CA PHE A 134 26.89 -1.78 5.69
C PHE A 134 27.10 -1.74 7.20
N VAL A 135 26.04 -1.35 7.93
CA VAL A 135 25.99 -1.29 9.40
C VAL A 135 24.74 -2.00 9.90
N TYR A 136 24.82 -2.57 11.08
CA TYR A 136 23.67 -3.15 11.77
C TYR A 136 23.07 -2.14 12.75
N GLY A 137 21.76 -1.95 12.74
CA GLY A 137 21.04 -1.02 13.62
C GLY A 137 20.64 0.32 12.96
N HIS A 138 19.95 1.17 13.71
CA HIS A 138 19.42 2.44 13.20
C HIS A 138 20.45 3.57 13.31
N ILE A 139 21.04 3.97 12.18
CA ILE A 139 21.79 5.23 12.07
C ILE A 139 20.91 6.24 11.32
N TRP A 140 20.51 7.30 12.01
CA TRP A 140 19.79 8.42 11.41
C TRP A 140 20.80 9.54 11.14
N VAL A 141 20.92 9.96 9.88
CA VAL A 141 21.54 11.24 9.56
C VAL A 141 20.43 12.27 9.56
N SER A 142 20.45 13.18 10.52
CA SER A 142 19.66 14.41 10.45
C SER A 142 20.51 15.44 9.71
N THR A 143 20.08 15.88 8.54
CA THR A 143 20.58 17.13 7.96
C THR A 143 19.92 18.26 8.74
N ALA A 144 20.67 18.84 9.70
CA ALA A 144 20.35 20.16 10.22
C ALA A 144 20.74 21.23 9.20
#